data_AF-A0A9E1QR96-F1
#
_entry.id   AF-A0A9E1QR96-F1
#
_cell.length_a   1.000
_cell.length_b   1.000
_cell.length_c   1.000
_cell.angle_alpha   90.00
_cell.angle_beta   90.00
_cell.angle_gamma   90.00
#
_symmetry.space_group_name_H-M   'P 1'
#
loop_
_entity.id
_entity.type
_entity.pdbx_description
1 polymer ?
#
loop_
_entity_poly.entity_id
_entity_poly.type
_entity_poly.pdbx_seq_one_letter_code
_entity_poly.pdbx_strand_id
1 'polypeptide(L)'
;MMLLVDKDLGRVGISPFLIDKNNFPIGYFGGHHMGGTQMGYDPQTGVVDSNLKVFNVKNIWVAGSSVFPSSGYANPTLSIVQLSLRLAEHLAGLGRK
;
A
#
# COMPACT_ATOMS: atom_id res chain seq x y z
N MET A 1 -0.26 27.36 14.37
CA MET A 1 -1.68 27.69 14.59
C MET A 1 -1.86 29.16 14.97
N MET A 2 -1.09 29.68 15.93
CA MET A 2 -1.12 31.09 16.35
C MET A 2 -0.89 32.10 15.19
N LEU A 3 0.08 31.82 14.30
CA LEU A 3 0.38 32.67 13.13
C LEU A 3 -0.83 33.00 12.22
N LEU A 4 -1.73 32.04 11.96
CA LEU A 4 -2.87 32.24 11.06
C LEU A 4 -3.94 33.12 11.70
N VAL A 5 -4.11 33.00 13.02
CA VAL A 5 -5.06 33.79 13.80
C VAL A 5 -4.55 35.21 13.97
N ASP A 6 -3.28 35.37 14.34
CA ASP A 6 -2.67 36.68 14.62
C ASP A 6 -2.60 37.58 13.38
N LYS A 7 -2.50 36.98 12.19
CA LYS A 7 -2.42 37.71 10.91
C LYS A 7 -3.72 37.68 10.09
N ASP A 8 -4.78 37.11 10.64
CA ASP A 8 -6.07 36.91 9.96
C ASP A 8 -5.95 36.26 8.56
N LEU A 9 -5.02 35.31 8.41
CA LEU A 9 -4.70 34.68 7.12
C LEU A 9 -5.56 33.47 6.80
N GLY A 10 -6.40 33.02 7.73
CA GLY A 10 -7.31 31.91 7.50
C GLY A 10 -7.91 31.35 8.78
N ARG A 11 -8.72 30.31 8.61
CA ARG A 11 -9.34 29.54 9.69
C ARG A 11 -9.07 28.05 9.47
N VAL A 12 -8.92 27.32 10.57
CA VAL A 12 -8.83 25.85 10.57
C VAL A 12 -10.13 25.32 11.15
N GLY A 13 -10.82 24.47 10.40
CA GLY A 13 -12.03 23.78 10.83
C GLY A 13 -11.85 22.28 10.72
N ILE A 14 -12.44 21.54 11.66
CA ILE A 14 -12.58 20.09 11.54
C ILE A 14 -13.72 19.83 10.55
N SER A 15 -13.49 18.98 9.55
CA SER A 15 -14.55 18.61 8.62
C SER A 15 -15.72 17.93 9.36
N PRO A 16 -17.00 18.26 9.08
CA PRO A 16 -18.13 17.77 9.86
C PRO A 16 -18.19 16.24 10.02
N PHE A 17 -17.78 15.49 8.99
CA PHE A 17 -17.77 14.02 9.05
C PHE A 17 -16.75 13.43 10.03
N LEU A 18 -15.74 14.19 10.43
CA LEU A 18 -14.79 13.74 11.46
C LEU A 18 -15.42 13.76 12.86
N ILE A 19 -16.52 14.48 13.03
CA ILE A 19 -17.29 14.58 14.27
C ILE A 19 -18.44 13.56 14.25
N ASP A 20 -19.11 13.40 13.10
CA ASP A 20 -20.20 12.44 12.91
C ASP A 20 -19.71 11.11 12.33
N LYS A 21 -19.46 10.14 13.22
CA LYS A 21 -19.00 8.78 12.87
C LYS A 21 -20.03 7.95 12.08
N ASN A 22 -21.28 8.40 11.97
CA ASN A 22 -22.30 7.68 11.21
C ASN A 22 -22.47 8.21 9.79
N ASN A 23 -21.80 9.31 9.45
CA ASN A 23 -21.93 9.98 8.17
C ASN A 23 -20.56 10.14 7.49
N PHE A 24 -19.92 9.01 7.22
CA PHE A 24 -18.69 9.00 6.42
C PHE A 24 -19.03 9.33 4.96
N PRO A 25 -18.45 10.40 4.38
CA PRO A 25 -18.72 10.77 3.01
C PRO A 25 -18.23 9.67 2.08
N ILE A 26 -19.16 9.11 1.31
CA ILE A 26 -18.84 8.16 0.23
C ILE A 26 -18.02 8.93 -0.82
N GLY A 27 -16.79 8.48 -1.10
CA GLY A 27 -15.92 9.11 -2.09
C GLY A 27 -14.81 10.01 -1.55
N TYR A 28 -14.61 10.10 -0.22
CA TYR A 28 -13.41 10.71 0.32
C TYR A 28 -12.18 9.83 0.02
N PHE A 29 -11.15 10.46 -0.58
CA PHE A 29 -9.92 9.84 -1.06
C PHE A 29 -9.31 8.84 -0.05
N GLY A 30 -9.13 7.59 -0.47
CA GLY A 30 -8.59 6.52 0.39
C GLY A 30 -8.45 5.14 -0.27
N GLY A 31 -8.40 5.05 -1.61
CA GLY A 31 -8.46 3.76 -2.34
C GLY A 31 -7.12 3.05 -2.56
N HIS A 32 -6.01 3.54 -1.99
CA HIS A 32 -4.67 3.00 -2.21
C HIS A 32 -4.13 2.27 -0.97
N HIS A 33 -4.89 1.31 -0.46
CA HIS A 33 -4.39 0.45 0.62
C HIS A 33 -3.16 -0.34 0.14
N MET A 34 -2.11 -0.29 0.95
CA MET A 34 -0.81 -0.89 0.71
C MET A 34 -0.36 -1.64 1.97
N GLY A 35 0.48 -2.65 1.82
CA GLY A 35 0.91 -3.51 2.93
C GLY A 35 -0.09 -4.62 3.30
N GLY A 36 0.14 -5.31 4.41
CA GLY A 36 -0.64 -6.47 4.86
C GLY A 36 -0.01 -7.83 4.50
N THR A 37 0.74 -7.91 3.40
CA THR A 37 1.58 -9.08 3.06
C THR A 37 2.96 -8.60 2.62
N GLN A 38 3.59 -7.75 3.43
CA GLN A 38 4.75 -6.97 3.06
C GLN A 38 5.95 -7.83 2.62
N MET A 39 6.69 -7.37 1.61
CA MET A 39 8.02 -7.91 1.28
C MET A 39 8.99 -7.69 2.45
N GLY A 40 9.75 -8.72 2.80
CA GLY A 40 10.80 -8.66 3.81
C GLY A 40 12.08 -9.39 3.38
N TYR A 41 13.12 -9.27 4.19
CA TYR A 41 14.37 -10.03 4.00
C TYR A 41 14.27 -11.44 4.57
N ASP A 42 13.41 -11.62 5.55
CA ASP A 42 13.17 -12.88 6.26
C ASP A 42 11.72 -12.94 6.80
N PRO A 43 11.28 -14.10 7.33
CA PRO A 43 9.92 -14.25 7.86
C PRO A 43 9.62 -13.41 9.11
N GLN A 44 10.63 -12.83 9.76
CA GLN A 44 10.46 -11.96 10.94
C GLN A 44 10.18 -10.51 10.53
N THR A 45 10.55 -10.14 9.30
CA THR A 45 10.48 -8.77 8.77
C THR A 45 9.47 -8.61 7.64
N GLY A 46 8.84 -9.70 7.17
CA GLY A 46 7.80 -9.67 6.13
C GLY A 46 7.07 -11.00 5.97
N VAL A 47 6.11 -11.00 5.05
CA VAL A 47 5.27 -12.18 4.71
C VAL A 47 5.77 -12.85 3.43
N VAL A 48 6.27 -12.07 2.49
CA VAL A 48 6.82 -12.56 1.22
C VAL A 48 8.27 -12.15 1.03
N ASP A 49 9.02 -12.92 0.25
CA ASP A 49 10.39 -12.57 -0.15
C ASP A 49 10.42 -11.56 -1.32
N SER A 50 11.63 -11.24 -1.80
CA SER A 50 11.83 -10.33 -2.94
C SER A 50 11.29 -10.87 -4.27
N ASN A 51 10.97 -12.15 -4.38
CA ASN A 51 10.29 -12.77 -5.52
C ASN A 51 8.78 -12.88 -5.31
N LEU A 52 8.24 -12.21 -4.28
CA LEU A 52 6.83 -12.23 -3.91
C LEU A 52 6.33 -13.60 -3.43
N LYS A 53 7.24 -14.51 -3.09
CA LYS A 53 6.90 -15.84 -2.59
C LYS A 53 6.63 -15.79 -1.10
N VAL A 54 5.56 -16.43 -0.64
CA VAL A 54 5.26 -16.53 0.79
C VAL A 54 6.35 -17.32 1.49
N PHE A 55 6.90 -16.77 2.58
CA PHE A 55 7.89 -17.46 3.39
C PHE A 55 7.32 -18.77 3.95
N ASN A 56 8.18 -19.78 4.05
CA ASN A 56 7.87 -21.08 4.65
C ASN A 56 6.75 -21.89 3.97
N VAL A 57 6.27 -21.44 2.81
CA VAL A 57 5.25 -22.13 2.01
C VAL A 57 5.78 -22.44 0.62
N LYS A 58 5.45 -23.63 0.11
CA LYS A 58 5.80 -24.03 -1.25
C LYS A 58 4.71 -23.55 -2.21
N ASN A 59 5.14 -23.04 -3.36
CA ASN A 59 4.27 -22.76 -4.50
C ASN A 59 3.13 -21.74 -4.26
N ILE A 60 3.33 -20.75 -3.38
CA ILE A 60 2.39 -19.64 -3.17
C ILE A 60 3.12 -18.29 -3.31
N TRP A 61 2.52 -17.39 -4.08
CA TRP A 61 2.98 -16.03 -4.32
C TRP A 61 1.82 -15.04 -4.17
N VAL A 62 2.14 -13.79 -3.84
CA VAL A 62 1.17 -12.70 -3.69
C VAL A 62 1.54 -11.55 -4.62
N ALA A 63 0.62 -11.08 -5.45
CA ALA A 63 0.82 -9.92 -6.32
C ALA A 63 -0.22 -8.84 -6.02
N GLY A 64 0.22 -7.61 -5.79
CA GLY A 64 -0.65 -6.48 -5.46
C GLY A 64 0.07 -5.42 -4.64
N SER A 65 -0.63 -4.34 -4.26
CA SER A 65 -0.09 -3.30 -3.37
C SER A 65 0.19 -3.82 -1.96
N SER A 66 -0.37 -4.96 -1.58
CA SER A 66 -0.21 -5.52 -0.25
C SER A 66 1.21 -5.95 0.08
N VAL A 67 2.03 -6.15 -0.95
CA VAL A 67 3.45 -6.54 -0.80
C VAL A 67 4.38 -5.35 -0.57
N PHE A 68 3.86 -4.12 -0.62
CA PHE A 68 4.69 -2.93 -0.48
C PHE A 68 5.09 -2.74 1.00
N PRO A 69 6.39 -2.62 1.33
CA PRO A 69 6.84 -2.39 2.70
C PRO A 69 6.49 -0.99 3.20
N SER A 70 6.29 -0.02 2.30
CA SER A 70 5.86 1.34 2.62
C SER A 70 4.99 1.92 1.51
N SER A 71 4.19 2.92 1.87
CA SER A 71 3.40 3.72 0.92
C SER A 71 4.22 4.90 0.38
N GLY A 72 4.07 5.20 -0.91
CA GLY A 72 4.62 6.39 -1.55
C GLY A 72 3.59 7.50 -1.76
N TYR A 73 4.04 8.65 -2.27
CA TYR A 73 3.16 9.74 -2.71
C TYR A 73 2.42 9.42 -4.02
N ALA A 74 3.08 8.69 -4.92
CA ALA A 74 2.52 8.31 -6.22
C ALA A 74 1.54 7.14 -6.10
N ASN A 75 0.61 7.06 -7.06
CA ASN A 75 -0.37 5.98 -7.13
C ASN A 75 0.32 4.62 -7.38
N PRO A 76 -0.13 3.53 -6.72
CA PRO A 76 0.60 2.26 -6.72
C PRO A 76 0.48 1.47 -8.03
N THR A 77 -0.45 1.83 -8.92
CA THR A 77 -0.82 1.04 -10.10
C THR A 77 0.37 0.65 -10.96
N LEU A 78 1.26 1.59 -11.28
CA LEU A 78 2.42 1.31 -12.12
C LEU A 78 3.36 0.29 -11.46
N SER A 79 3.64 0.47 -10.16
CA SER A 79 4.48 -0.44 -9.39
C SER A 79 3.85 -1.84 -9.26
N ILE A 80 2.52 -1.93 -9.11
CA ILE A 80 1.80 -3.20 -9.11
C ILE A 80 2.00 -3.93 -10.45
N VAL A 81 1.83 -3.24 -11.58
CA VAL A 81 1.99 -3.82 -12.92
C VAL A 81 3.43 -4.30 -13.12
N GLN A 82 4.42 -3.49 -12.77
CA GLN A 82 5.84 -3.85 -12.89
C GLN A 82 6.19 -5.12 -12.07
N LEU A 83 5.74 -5.19 -10.82
CA LEU A 83 5.96 -6.37 -9.97
C LEU A 83 5.23 -7.61 -10.51
N SER A 84 4.03 -7.44 -11.06
CA SER A 84 3.25 -8.54 -11.65
C SER A 84 3.93 -9.12 -12.88
N LEU A 85 4.47 -8.27 -13.77
CA LEU A 85 5.23 -8.72 -14.94
C LEU A 85 6.51 -9.46 -14.54
N ARG A 86 7.27 -8.91 -13.59
CA ARG A 86 8.46 -9.57 -13.04
C ARG A 86 8.15 -10.94 -12.43
N LEU A 87 7.04 -11.04 -11.69
CA LEU A 87 6.59 -12.33 -11.13
C LEU A 87 6.22 -13.32 -12.24
N ALA A 88 5.51 -12.88 -13.28
CA ALA A 88 5.14 -13.74 -14.40
C ALA A 88 6.39 -14.32 -15.10
N GLU A 89 7.40 -13.49 -15.35
CA GLU A 89 8.69 -13.95 -15.91
C GLU A 89 9.40 -14.95 -14.99
N HIS A 90 9.43 -14.68 -13.68
CA HIS A 90 10.01 -15.58 -12.68
C HIS A 90 9.33 -16.96 -12.71
N LEU A 91 8.00 -16.99 -12.67
CA LEU A 91 7.21 -18.23 -12.66
C LEU A 91 7.36 -19.01 -13.98
N ALA A 92 7.38 -18.31 -15.13
CA ALA A 92 7.63 -18.94 -16.42
C ALA A 92 9.02 -19.59 -16.47
N GLY A 93 10.03 -18.98 -15.85
CA GLY A 93 11.36 -19.56 -15.71
C GLY A 93 11.41 -20.81 -14.82
N LEU A 94 10.55 -20.91 -13.81
CA LEU A 94 10.45 -22.11 -12.95
C LEU A 94 9.82 -23.29 -13.69
N GLY A 95 8.79 -23.05 -14.51
CA GLY A 95 8.06 -24.11 -15.25
C GLY A 95 8.75 -24.65 -16.50
N ARG A 96 9.89 -24.07 -16.90
CA ARG A 96 10.73 -24.57 -18.02
C ARG A 96 11.79 -25.59 -17.57
N LYS A 97 11.80 -25.97 -16.31
CA LYS A 97 12.67 -27.02 -15.75
C LYS A 97 11.88 -28.32 -15.60
#